data_AF-A0A940NTM0-F1
#
_entry.id   AF-A0A940NTM0-F1
#
_cell.length_a   1.000
_cell.length_b   1.000
_cell.length_c   1.000
_cell.angle_alpha   90.00
_cell.angle_beta   90.00
_cell.angle_gamma   90.00
#
_symmetry.space_group_name_H-M   'P 1'
#
loop_
_entity.id
_entity.type
_entity.pdbx_description
1 polymer ?
#
loop_
_entity_poly.entity_id
_entity_poly.type
_entity_poly.pdbx_seq_one_letter_code
_entity_poly.pdbx_strand_id
1 'polypeptide(L)'
;MKIDAFKPLQISGFRKLFYVDIFSNFGVWLDLLAINALISFQWGLDLRANAVAVTSMFLPYILIGPFASVWIDRWSYVQVMRATTFLRILFVALFLFHLIIGIY
;
A
#
# COMPACT_ATOMS: atom_id res chain seq x y z
N MET A 1 18.06 -22.50 21.21
CA MET A 1 18.32 -22.02 19.84
C MET A 1 18.04 -20.52 19.81
N LYS A 2 19.06 -19.65 19.71
CA LYS A 2 18.82 -18.20 19.59
C LYS A 2 18.38 -17.91 18.16
N ILE A 3 17.12 -17.55 17.97
CA ILE A 3 16.61 -17.13 16.66
C ILE A 3 17.12 -15.70 16.44
N ASP A 4 18.06 -15.56 15.53
CA ASP A 4 18.64 -14.26 15.22
C ASP A 4 17.81 -13.59 14.12
N ALA A 5 16.98 -12.61 14.52
CA ALA A 5 15.96 -12.00 13.66
C ALA A 5 16.54 -11.32 12.41
N PHE A 6 17.81 -10.94 12.45
CA PHE A 6 18.49 -10.22 11.36
C PHE A 6 19.23 -11.13 10.38
N LYS A 7 19.36 -12.43 10.68
CA LYS A 7 20.04 -13.40 9.80
C LYS A 7 19.51 -13.43 8.36
N PRO A 8 18.18 -13.29 8.09
CA PRO A 8 17.66 -13.24 6.73
C PRO A 8 18.20 -12.06 5.89
N LEU A 9 18.59 -10.93 6.51
CA LEU A 9 19.14 -9.76 5.80
C LEU A 9 20.52 -10.01 5.16
N GLN A 10 21.18 -11.11 5.53
CA GLN A 10 22.44 -11.51 4.88
C GLN A 10 22.18 -12.03 3.45
N ILE A 11 20.98 -12.54 3.17
CA ILE A 11 20.59 -13.01 1.84
C ILE A 11 20.30 -11.79 0.96
N SER A 12 21.07 -11.63 -0.12
CA SER A 12 21.00 -10.45 -0.99
C SER A 12 19.61 -10.21 -1.60
N GLY A 13 18.90 -11.29 -1.98
CA GLY A 13 17.52 -11.22 -2.49
C GLY A 13 16.54 -10.73 -1.43
N PHE A 14 16.57 -11.32 -0.23
CA PHE A 14 15.71 -10.92 0.88
C PHE A 14 15.98 -9.48 1.31
N ARG A 15 17.25 -9.09 1.42
CA ARG A 15 17.65 -7.73 1.78
C ARG A 15 17.09 -6.68 0.82
N LYS A 16 17.14 -6.93 -0.49
CA LYS A 16 16.55 -6.03 -1.50
C LYS A 16 15.05 -5.92 -1.33
N LEU A 17 14.37 -7.06 -1.18
CA LEU A 17 12.91 -7.09 -0.97
C LEU A 17 12.50 -6.34 0.29
N PHE A 18 13.22 -6.55 1.39
CA PHE A 18 12.97 -5.88 2.67
C PHE A 18 13.08 -4.36 2.57
N TYR A 19 14.11 -3.84 1.91
CA TYR A 19 14.22 -2.39 1.71
C TYR A 19 13.08 -1.84 0.84
N VAL A 20 12.75 -2.52 -0.26
CA VAL A 20 11.63 -2.13 -1.13
C VAL A 20 10.32 -2.12 -0.35
N ASP A 21 10.10 -3.13 0.49
CA ASP A 21 8.89 -3.27 1.30
C ASP A 21 8.77 -2.15 2.35
N ILE A 22 9.86 -1.80 3.05
CA ILE A 22 9.87 -0.68 3.99
C ILE A 22 9.43 0.62 3.30
N PHE A 23 10.05 0.96 2.17
CA PHE A 23 9.71 2.19 1.45
C PHE A 23 8.29 2.16 0.89
N SER A 24 7.87 1.01 0.36
CA SER A 24 6.52 0.82 -0.18
C SER A 24 5.47 1.02 0.92
N ASN A 25 5.66 0.38 2.07
CA ASN A 25 4.74 0.41 3.20
C ASN A 25 4.70 1.80 3.85
N PHE A 26 5.84 2.50 3.92
CA PHE A 26 5.88 3.88 4.40
C PHE A 26 4.91 4.78 3.62
N GLY A 27 4.88 4.65 2.29
CA GLY A 27 3.90 5.40 1.48
C GLY A 27 2.45 5.02 1.77
N VAL A 28 2.15 3.74 2.02
CA VAL A 28 0.79 3.30 2.41
C VAL A 28 0.35 3.96 3.72
N TRP A 29 1.25 4.09 4.69
CA TRP A 29 0.96 4.80 5.93
C TRP A 29 0.74 6.30 5.73
N LEU A 30 1.53 6.94 4.86
CA LEU A 30 1.32 8.34 4.50
C LEU A 30 -0.03 8.56 3.81
N ASP A 31 -0.41 7.68 2.88
CA ASP A 31 -1.72 7.74 2.20
C ASP A 31 -2.86 7.59 3.21
N LEU A 32 -2.74 6.64 4.15
CA LEU A 32 -3.72 6.45 5.22
C LEU A 32 -3.87 7.72 6.07
N LEU A 33 -2.75 8.32 6.49
CA LEU A 33 -2.75 9.58 7.25
C LEU A 33 -3.38 10.72 6.45
N ALA A 34 -3.01 10.88 5.18
CA ALA A 34 -3.52 11.93 4.31
C ALA A 34 -5.02 11.82 4.09
N ILE A 35 -5.53 10.61 3.79
CA ILE A 35 -6.96 10.37 3.59
C ILE A 35 -7.75 10.64 4.89
N ASN A 36 -7.26 10.17 6.05
CA ASN A 36 -7.95 10.41 7.32
C ASN A 36 -7.95 11.90 7.69
N ALA A 37 -6.84 12.61 7.43
CA ALA A 37 -6.77 14.06 7.62
C ALA A 37 -7.73 14.79 6.68
N LEU A 38 -7.81 14.39 5.41
CA LEU A 38 -8.75 14.97 4.44
C LEU A 38 -10.21 14.78 4.88
N ILE A 39 -10.59 13.56 5.26
CA ILE A 39 -11.94 13.23 5.74
C ILE A 39 -12.31 14.07 6.96
N SER A 40 -11.40 14.19 7.92
CA SER A 40 -11.69 14.84 9.20
C SER A 40 -11.63 16.37 9.12
N PHE A 41 -10.60 16.92 8.48
CA PHE A 41 -10.32 18.36 8.50
C PHE A 41 -10.88 19.09 7.29
N GLN A 42 -10.81 18.50 6.09
CA GLN A 42 -11.30 19.16 4.87
C GLN A 42 -12.79 18.90 4.65
N TRP A 43 -13.24 17.65 4.85
CA TRP A 43 -14.64 17.29 4.66
C TRP A 43 -15.48 17.43 5.94
N GLY A 44 -14.84 17.66 7.09
CA GLY A 44 -15.53 17.88 8.37
C GLY A 44 -16.34 16.66 8.85
N LEU A 45 -16.00 15.46 8.38
CA LEU A 45 -16.71 14.24 8.71
C LEU A 45 -16.22 13.65 10.05
N ASP A 46 -17.06 12.82 10.65
CA ASP A 46 -16.82 12.25 11.96
C ASP A 46 -15.93 10.99 11.94
N LEU A 47 -15.68 10.43 13.12
CA LEU A 47 -14.87 9.22 13.27
C LEU A 47 -15.47 8.02 12.53
N ARG A 48 -16.79 7.96 12.35
CA ARG A 48 -17.45 6.88 11.60
C ARG A 48 -17.05 6.89 10.14
N ALA A 49 -16.96 8.06 9.52
CA ALA A 49 -16.51 8.18 8.13
C ALA A 49 -15.08 7.66 7.95
N ASN A 50 -14.17 7.99 8.87
CA ASN A 50 -12.80 7.45 8.88
C ASN A 50 -12.79 5.93 9.05
N ALA A 51 -13.57 5.39 10.00
CA ALA A 51 -13.66 3.95 10.22
C ALA A 51 -14.16 3.19 8.98
N VAL A 52 -15.16 3.75 8.27
CA VAL A 52 -15.66 3.21 7.01
C VAL A 52 -14.60 3.27 5.92
N ALA A 53 -13.86 4.39 5.80
CA ALA A 53 -12.78 4.52 4.82
C ALA A 53 -11.67 3.48 5.06
N VAL A 54 -11.21 3.33 6.30
CA VAL A 54 -10.19 2.33 6.69
C VAL A 54 -10.71 0.91 6.44
N THR A 55 -11.94 0.60 6.84
CA THR A 55 -12.53 -0.72 6.62
C THR A 55 -12.67 -1.03 5.13
N SER A 56 -13.09 -0.05 4.33
CA SER A 56 -13.20 -0.16 2.87
C SER A 56 -11.84 -0.39 2.22
N MET A 57 -10.77 0.17 2.78
CA MET A 57 -9.40 -0.10 2.33
C MET A 57 -8.99 -1.55 2.60
N PHE A 58 -9.27 -2.10 3.79
CA PHE A 58 -8.86 -3.46 4.17
C PHE A 58 -9.72 -4.57 3.55
N LEU A 59 -11.00 -4.29 3.27
CA LEU A 59 -11.96 -5.28 2.78
C LEU A 59 -11.49 -5.99 1.49
N PRO A 60 -10.99 -5.28 0.45
CA PRO A 60 -10.41 -5.92 -0.73
C PRO A 60 -9.23 -6.83 -0.42
N TYR A 61 -8.35 -6.46 0.51
CA TYR A 61 -7.20 -7.31 0.86
C TYR A 61 -7.65 -8.64 1.45
N ILE A 62 -8.69 -8.64 2.28
CA ILE A 62 -9.23 -9.85 2.90
C ILE A 62 -9.96 -10.71 1.87
N LEU A 63 -10.79 -10.10 1.02
CA LEU A 63 -11.61 -10.81 0.05
C LEU A 63 -10.78 -11.35 -1.12
N ILE A 64 -9.87 -10.53 -1.66
CA ILE A 64 -9.11 -10.85 -2.88
C ILE A 64 -7.79 -11.55 -2.54
N GLY A 65 -7.20 -11.24 -1.37
CA GLY A 65 -5.89 -11.75 -0.96
C GLY A 65 -5.72 -13.27 -1.08
N PRO A 66 -6.64 -14.11 -0.55
CA PRO A 66 -6.54 -15.57 -0.65
C PRO A 66 -6.60 -16.10 -2.09
N PHE A 67 -7.34 -15.45 -2.99
CA PHE A 67 -7.39 -15.87 -4.39
C PHE A 67 -6.15 -15.39 -5.16
N ALA A 68 -5.73 -14.15 -4.91
CA ALA A 68 -4.52 -13.59 -5.51
C ALA A 68 -3.26 -14.38 -5.09
N SER A 69 -3.17 -14.83 -3.85
CA SER A 69 -2.02 -15.61 -3.36
C SER A 69 -1.88 -16.97 -4.03
N VAL A 70 -2.97 -17.59 -4.47
CA VAL A 70 -2.91 -18.86 -5.22
C VAL A 70 -2.38 -18.66 -6.65
N TRP A 71 -2.67 -17.51 -7.26
CA TRP A 71 -2.26 -17.22 -8.64
C TRP A 71 -0.88 -16.57 -8.74
N ILE A 72 -0.44 -15.84 -7.70
CA ILE A 72 0.85 -15.16 -7.70
C ILE A 72 2.02 -16.13 -7.89
N ASP A 73 1.89 -17.35 -7.37
CA ASP A 73 2.90 -18.42 -7.47
C ASP A 73 3.16 -18.86 -8.92
N ARG A 74 2.23 -18.58 -9.83
CA ARG A 74 2.33 -18.92 -11.26
C ARG A 74 2.99 -17.83 -12.08
N TRP A 75 3.19 -16.63 -11.52
CA TRP A 75 3.68 -15.46 -12.24
C TRP A 75 5.11 -15.11 -11.82
N SER A 76 5.84 -14.37 -12.66
CA SER A 76 7.17 -13.89 -12.30
C SER A 76 7.04 -12.79 -11.24
N TYR A 77 7.52 -13.04 -10.01
CA TYR A 77 7.45 -12.09 -8.89
C TYR A 77 7.94 -10.68 -9.27
N VAL A 78 9.04 -10.59 -10.04
CA VAL A 78 9.65 -9.32 -10.48
C VAL A 78 8.74 -8.57 -11.45
N GLN A 79 8.04 -9.28 -12.34
CA GLN A 79 7.12 -8.65 -13.28
C GLN A 79 5.88 -8.12 -12.56
N VAL A 80 5.31 -8.91 -11.64
CA VAL A 80 4.15 -8.47 -10.86
C VAL A 80 4.48 -7.25 -10.02
N MET A 81 5.59 -7.29 -9.29
CA MET A 81 6.01 -6.19 -8.42
C MET A 81 6.27 -4.89 -9.21
N ARG A 82 6.85 -4.99 -10.41
CA ARG A 82 6.99 -3.82 -11.29
C ARG A 82 5.64 -3.31 -11.79
N ALA A 83 4.79 -4.19 -12.29
CA ALA A 83 3.48 -3.81 -12.83
C ALA A 83 2.60 -3.13 -11.76
N THR A 84 2.54 -3.68 -10.55
CA THR A 84 1.78 -3.08 -9.43
C THR A 84 2.38 -1.77 -8.97
N THR A 85 3.71 -1.64 -8.94
CA THR A 85 4.37 -0.38 -8.62
C THR A 85 4.08 0.69 -9.66
N PHE A 86 4.13 0.36 -10.95
CA PHE A 86 3.78 1.30 -12.03
C PHE A 86 2.31 1.72 -11.96
N LEU A 87 1.38 0.79 -11.73
CA LEU A 87 -0.03 1.10 -11.52
C LEU A 87 -0.23 2.02 -10.32
N ARG A 88 0.46 1.75 -9.20
CA ARG A 88 0.42 2.61 -8.01
C ARG A 88 0.90 4.02 -8.32
N ILE A 89 2.05 4.17 -8.99
CA ILE A 89 2.57 5.48 -9.40
C ILE A 89 1.55 6.21 -10.25
N LEU A 90 0.93 5.53 -11.22
CA LEU A 90 -0.10 6.09 -12.09
C LEU A 90 -1.30 6.59 -11.27
N PHE A 91 -1.86 5.78 -10.37
CA PHE A 91 -3.01 6.19 -9.57
C PHE A 91 -2.70 7.34 -8.61
N VAL A 92 -1.55 7.32 -7.94
CA VAL A 92 -1.13 8.42 -7.06
C VAL A 92 -0.91 9.69 -7.87
N ALA A 93 -0.26 9.62 -9.03
CA ALA A 93 -0.05 10.76 -9.90
C ALA A 93 -1.38 11.32 -10.42
N LEU A 94 -2.33 10.47 -10.82
CA LEU A 94 -3.66 10.89 -11.24
C LEU A 94 -4.46 11.53 -10.10
N PHE A 95 -4.39 10.96 -8.89
CA PHE A 95 -5.03 11.52 -7.70
C PHE A 95 -4.47 12.90 -7.36
N LEU A 96 -3.14 13.04 -7.34
CA LEU A 96 -2.48 14.32 -7.10
C LEU A 96 -2.77 15.33 -8.22
N PHE A 97 -2.74 14.90 -9.48
CA PHE A 97 -3.09 15.75 -10.62
C PHE A 97 -4.53 16.25 -10.53
N HIS A 98 -5.47 15.36 -10.20
CA HIS A 98 -6.85 15.74 -9.92
C HIS A 98 -6.94 16.71 -8.74
N LEU A 99 -6.21 16.49 -7.66
CA LEU A 99 -6.20 17.38 -6.50
C LEU A 99 -5.59 18.76 -6.82
N ILE A 100 -4.65 18.84 -7.75
CA ILE A 100 -4.00 20.10 -8.17
C ILE A 100 -4.87 20.88 -9.16
N ILE A 101 -5.58 20.21 -10.07
CA ILE A 101 -6.37 20.84 -11.15
C ILE A 101 -7.85 21.00 -10.79
N GLY A 102 -8.38 20.04 -10.03
CA GLY A 102 -9.73 20.05 -9.50
C GLY A 102 -9.84 21.02 -8.34
N ILE A 103 -10.17 22.27 -8.68
CA ILE A 103 -10.95 23.25 -7.91
C ILE A 103 -11.46 22.69 -6.57
N TYR A 104 -10.84 23.13 -5.45
CA TYR A 104 -11.40 23.68 -4.20
C TYR A 104 -10.32 23.70 -3.11
#